data_AF-A0A950MS74-F1
#
_entry.id   AF-A0A950MS74-F1
#
_cell.length_a   1.000
_cell.length_b   1.000
_cell.length_c   1.000
_cell.angle_alpha   90.00
_cell.angle_beta   90.00
_cell.angle_gamma   90.00
#
_symmetry.space_group_name_H-M   'P 1'
#
loop_
_entity.id
_entity.type
_entity.pdbx_description
1 polymer ?
#
loop_
_entity_poly.entity_id
_entity_poly.type
_entity_poly.pdbx_seq_one_letter_code
_entity_poly.pdbx_strand_id
1 'polypeptide(L)'
;MLSFDDTPVQKPAVAPTDSNSAGRVNAVDKKVINGTTDVNQLVPFKHKWAWEKYLAQCANHWMPQEVNMQRDIEQWKTGQLSEDEMRIVKRNLGFFVTADSL
;
A
#
# COMPACT_ATOMS: atom_id res chain seq x y z
N MET A 1 8.41 22.82 -35.43
CA MET A 1 8.39 21.37 -35.68
C MET A 1 9.64 20.83 -35.01
N LEU A 2 9.52 20.37 -33.76
CA LEU A 2 10.66 19.99 -32.92
C LEU A 2 11.01 18.53 -33.22
N SER A 3 12.20 18.33 -33.78
CA SER A 3 12.75 17.02 -34.14
C SER A 3 13.14 16.25 -32.88
N PHE A 4 12.68 15.02 -32.76
CA PHE A 4 13.12 14.07 -31.74
C PHE A 4 14.22 13.21 -32.35
N ASP A 5 15.48 13.50 -32.03
CA ASP A 5 16.59 12.60 -32.34
C ASP A 5 16.48 11.34 -31.46
N ASP A 6 16.23 10.20 -32.10
CA ASP A 6 16.24 8.86 -31.50
C ASP A 6 17.68 8.49 -31.13
N THR A 7 18.09 8.85 -29.91
CA THR A 7 19.31 8.30 -29.31
C THR A 7 18.93 7.03 -28.55
N PRO A 8 19.50 5.85 -28.84
CA PRO A 8 19.12 4.63 -28.15
C PRO A 8 19.60 4.71 -26.70
N VAL A 9 18.67 4.87 -25.76
CA VAL A 9 18.94 4.80 -24.32
C VAL A 9 19.43 3.38 -24.00
N GLN A 10 20.70 3.28 -23.62
CA GLN A 10 21.33 2.04 -23.20
C GLN A 10 20.64 1.56 -21.92
N LYS A 11 19.93 0.43 -22.01
CA LYS A 11 19.22 -0.21 -20.89
C LYS A 11 20.25 -0.51 -19.78
N PRO A 12 20.07 -0.04 -18.53
CA PRO A 12 21.00 -0.38 -17.46
C PRO A 12 20.99 -1.90 -17.28
N ALA A 13 22.19 -2.50 -17.34
CA ALA A 13 22.40 -3.92 -17.18
C ALA A 13 21.94 -4.35 -15.78
N VAL A 14 20.90 -5.17 -15.72
CA VAL A 14 20.47 -5.85 -14.50
C VAL A 14 21.58 -6.85 -14.14
N ALA A 15 22.15 -6.68 -12.95
CA ALA A 15 23.15 -7.59 -12.39
C ALA A 15 22.61 -9.04 -12.38
N PRO A 16 23.44 -10.06 -12.65
CA PRO A 16 22.98 -11.44 -12.67
C PRO A 16 22.73 -11.87 -11.23
N THR A 17 21.46 -12.01 -10.84
CA THR A 17 21.10 -12.65 -9.57
C THR A 17 20.71 -14.08 -9.85
N ASP A 18 21.63 -14.96 -9.48
CA ASP A 18 21.50 -16.38 -9.15
C ASP A 18 20.71 -17.29 -10.08
N SER A 19 21.48 -18.14 -10.74
CA SER A 19 21.11 -19.39 -11.37
C SER A 19 20.54 -20.40 -10.37
N ASN A 20 19.29 -20.22 -9.94
CA ASN A 20 18.46 -21.34 -9.51
C ASN A 20 17.47 -21.61 -10.64
N SER A 21 17.68 -22.73 -11.34
CA SER A 21 16.79 -23.33 -12.34
C SER A 21 15.33 -22.85 -12.22
N ALA A 22 14.92 -21.97 -13.14
CA ALA A 22 13.62 -21.31 -13.17
C ALA A 22 12.48 -22.28 -13.53
N GLY A 23 12.28 -23.28 -12.69
CA GLY A 23 11.14 -24.19 -12.74
C GLY A 23 9.88 -23.48 -12.27
N ARG A 24 8.73 -23.93 -12.78
CA ARG A 24 7.43 -23.49 -12.27
C ARG A 24 7.31 -23.86 -10.78
N VAL A 25 6.86 -22.91 -9.96
CA VAL A 25 6.61 -23.15 -8.53
C VAL A 25 5.34 -24.00 -8.35
N ASN A 26 5.40 -25.01 -7.48
CA ASN A 26 4.22 -25.78 -7.07
C ASN A 26 3.50 -25.12 -5.90
N ALA A 27 2.17 -25.13 -5.92
CA ALA A 27 1.37 -24.49 -4.87
C ALA A 27 1.59 -25.12 -3.49
N VAL A 28 1.75 -26.44 -3.41
CA VAL A 28 1.87 -27.17 -2.13
C VAL A 28 3.13 -26.80 -1.34
N ASP A 29 4.20 -26.39 -2.03
CA ASP A 29 5.51 -26.11 -1.43
C ASP A 29 5.61 -24.69 -0.83
N LYS A 30 4.71 -23.78 -1.23
CA LYS A 30 4.68 -22.39 -0.70
C LYS A 30 4.40 -22.39 0.81
N LYS A 31 5.10 -21.54 1.57
CA LYS A 31 4.88 -21.35 3.01
C LYS A 31 4.86 -19.85 3.33
N VAL A 32 4.09 -19.46 4.35
CA VAL A 32 4.03 -18.07 4.83
C VAL A 32 5.35 -17.65 5.49
N ILE A 33 5.99 -18.58 6.22
CA ILE A 33 7.24 -18.36 6.95
C ILE A 33 8.21 -19.47 6.57
N ASN A 34 9.49 -19.12 6.38
CA ASN A 34 10.59 -20.06 6.07
C ASN A 34 10.33 -20.95 4.84
N GLY A 35 9.69 -20.39 3.80
CA GLY A 35 9.52 -21.06 2.50
C GLY A 35 10.80 -20.98 1.65
N THR A 36 11.04 -22.00 0.81
CA THR A 36 12.21 -22.09 -0.07
C THR A 36 11.87 -21.94 -1.56
N THR A 37 10.59 -21.79 -1.89
CA THR A 37 10.10 -21.57 -3.26
C THR A 37 10.38 -20.15 -3.74
N ASP A 38 10.56 -19.95 -5.05
CA ASP A 38 10.68 -18.61 -5.64
C ASP A 38 9.47 -17.71 -5.30
N VAL A 39 9.74 -16.61 -4.58
CA VAL A 39 8.72 -15.67 -4.07
C VAL A 39 8.33 -14.61 -5.11
N ASN A 40 9.10 -14.43 -6.17
CA ASN A 40 8.80 -13.45 -7.23
C ASN A 40 7.69 -13.96 -8.17
N GLN A 41 7.37 -15.26 -8.13
CA GLN A 41 6.27 -15.86 -8.88
C GLN A 41 4.96 -15.87 -8.07
N LEU A 42 4.06 -14.95 -8.42
CA LEU A 42 2.75 -14.82 -7.76
C LEU A 42 1.92 -16.13 -7.85
N VAL A 43 1.86 -16.72 -9.04
CA VAL A 43 1.13 -17.97 -9.30
C VAL A 43 2.02 -19.20 -9.13
N PRO A 44 1.46 -20.37 -8.80
CA PRO A 44 0.07 -20.62 -8.40
C PRO A 44 -0.21 -20.16 -6.95
N PHE A 45 -1.48 -19.87 -6.66
CA PHE A 45 -1.92 -19.43 -5.33
C PHE A 45 -2.15 -20.63 -4.39
N LYS A 46 -1.41 -20.69 -3.28
CA LYS A 46 -1.67 -21.63 -2.17
C LYS A 46 -2.69 -21.05 -1.17
N HIS A 47 -2.46 -19.82 -0.73
CA HIS A 47 -3.25 -19.15 0.31
C HIS A 47 -4.33 -18.28 -0.33
N LYS A 48 -5.41 -18.89 -0.82
CA LYS A 48 -6.51 -18.18 -1.50
C LYS A 48 -7.14 -17.09 -0.64
N TRP A 49 -7.24 -17.30 0.67
CA TRP A 49 -7.75 -16.30 1.61
C TRP A 49 -6.97 -14.98 1.52
N ALA A 50 -5.64 -15.02 1.32
CA ALA A 50 -4.83 -13.82 1.25
C ALA A 50 -5.13 -13.03 -0.03
N TRP A 51 -5.35 -13.75 -1.14
CA TRP A 51 -5.77 -13.15 -2.40
C TRP A 51 -7.18 -12.53 -2.31
N GLU A 52 -8.11 -13.22 -1.66
CA GLU A 52 -9.45 -12.69 -1.41
C GLU A 52 -9.42 -11.42 -0.55
N LYS A 53 -8.55 -11.34 0.47
CA LYS A 53 -8.35 -10.12 1.26
C LYS A 53 -7.75 -8.99 0.43
N TYR A 54 -6.77 -9.27 -0.43
CA TYR A 54 -6.23 -8.27 -1.36
C TYR A 54 -7.32 -7.68 -2.26
N LEU A 55 -8.14 -8.52 -2.89
CA LEU A 55 -9.23 -8.06 -3.75
C LEU A 55 -10.29 -7.26 -2.96
N ALA A 56 -10.63 -7.69 -1.75
CA ALA A 56 -11.55 -6.95 -0.89
C ALA A 56 -11.00 -5.55 -0.52
N GLN A 57 -9.69 -5.43 -0.25
CA GLN A 57 -9.04 -4.14 0.00
C GLN A 57 -9.08 -3.24 -1.24
N CYS A 58 -8.79 -3.78 -2.43
CA CYS A 58 -8.87 -3.04 -3.69
C CYS A 58 -10.30 -2.52 -3.96
N ALA A 59 -11.32 -3.29 -3.60
CA ALA A 59 -12.72 -2.88 -3.73
C ALA A 59 -13.12 -1.78 -2.72
N ASN A 60 -12.36 -1.60 -1.64
CA ASN A 60 -12.57 -0.58 -0.60
C ASN A 60 -11.64 0.64 -0.77
N HIS A 61 -11.17 0.92 -1.98
CA HIS A 61 -10.36 2.10 -2.25
C HIS A 61 -11.14 3.40 -2.00
N TRP A 62 -10.53 4.34 -1.29
CA TRP A 62 -11.05 5.69 -1.04
C TRP A 62 -9.88 6.67 -0.91
N MET A 63 -10.15 7.96 -1.12
CA MET A 63 -9.19 9.04 -0.93
C MET A 63 -9.70 10.04 0.12
N PRO A 64 -8.85 10.54 1.04
CA PRO A 64 -9.29 11.44 2.10
C PRO A 64 -9.91 12.74 1.60
N GLN A 65 -9.52 13.22 0.42
CA GLN A 65 -10.08 14.41 -0.22
C GLN A 65 -11.53 14.23 -0.69
N GLU A 66 -12.04 12.99 -0.74
CA GLU A 66 -13.44 12.69 -1.08
C GLU A 66 -14.41 13.05 0.07
N VAL A 67 -13.89 13.24 1.29
CA VAL A 67 -14.69 13.63 2.46
C VAL A 67 -14.63 15.14 2.67
N ASN A 68 -15.78 15.81 2.59
CA ASN A 68 -15.87 17.26 2.77
C ASN A 68 -15.76 17.65 4.26
N MET A 69 -14.79 18.52 4.58
CA MET A 69 -14.48 18.97 5.94
C MET A 69 -14.99 20.39 6.28
N GLN A 70 -15.77 21.05 5.43
CA GLN A 70 -16.16 22.47 5.64
C GLN A 70 -16.91 22.69 6.95
N ARG A 71 -17.85 21.79 7.30
CA ARG A 71 -18.63 21.87 8.54
C ARG A 71 -17.75 21.66 9.77
N ASP A 72 -16.85 20.68 9.71
CA ASP A 72 -15.89 20.38 10.77
C ASP A 72 -14.92 21.56 10.99
N ILE A 73 -14.47 22.22 9.91
CA ILE A 73 -13.63 23.42 9.99
C ILE A 73 -14.38 24.58 10.66
N GLU A 74 -15.64 24.81 10.30
CA GLU A 74 -16.48 25.84 10.92
C GLU A 74 -16.70 25.54 12.41
N GLN A 75 -17.10 24.31 12.76
CA GLN A 75 -17.30 23.87 14.14
C GLN A 75 -16.03 24.04 14.98
N TRP A 76 -14.88 23.68 14.43
CA TRP A 76 -13.59 23.80 15.10
C TRP A 76 -13.19 25.24 15.40
N LYS A 77 -13.52 26.18 14.49
CA LYS A 77 -13.13 27.59 14.60
C LYS A 77 -14.10 28.44 15.43
N THR A 78 -15.37 28.07 15.46
CA THR A 78 -16.45 28.87 16.10
C THR A 78 -16.58 28.65 17.60
N GLY A 79 -15.78 27.77 18.20
CA GLY A 79 -15.83 27.49 19.64
C GLY A 79 -17.09 26.74 20.08
N GLN A 80 -17.72 26.01 19.15
CA GLN A 80 -18.90 25.19 19.42
C GLN A 80 -18.61 23.95 20.28
N LEU A 81 -17.33 23.56 20.38
CA LEU A 81 -16.87 22.42 21.17
C LEU A 81 -16.34 22.91 22.52
N SER A 82 -16.67 22.19 23.59
CA SER A 82 -16.05 22.36 24.90
C SER A 82 -14.55 21.99 24.87
N GLU A 83 -13.80 22.45 25.87
CA GLU A 83 -12.38 22.13 25.99
C GLU A 83 -12.11 20.63 26.08
N ASP A 84 -12.99 19.88 26.76
CA ASP A 84 -12.85 18.44 26.91
C ASP A 84 -13.11 17.69 25.61
N GLU A 85 -14.09 18.12 24.82
CA GLU A 85 -14.35 17.56 23.48
C GLU A 85 -13.15 17.83 22.54
N MET A 86 -12.63 19.06 22.53
CA MET A 86 -11.44 19.39 21.74
C MET A 86 -10.20 18.58 22.18
N ARG A 87 -10.05 18.34 23.48
CA ARG A 87 -8.93 17.57 24.04
C ARG A 87 -8.97 16.12 23.57
N ILE A 88 -10.14 15.50 23.53
CA ILE A 88 -10.30 14.13 23.02
C ILE A 88 -9.92 14.05 21.54
N VAL A 89 -10.40 14.99 20.71
CA VAL A 89 -10.07 15.01 19.27
C VAL A 89 -8.57 15.17 19.06
N LYS A 90 -7.93 16.14 19.74
CA LYS A 90 -6.47 16.37 19.63
C LYS A 90 -5.64 15.15 20.03
N ARG A 91 -6.03 14.45 21.11
CA ARG A 91 -5.31 13.25 21.57
C ARG A 91 -5.43 12.10 20.57
N ASN A 92 -6.62 11.86 20.02
CA ASN A 92 -6.81 10.83 19.00
C ASN A 92 -6.01 11.15 17.73
N LEU A 93 -6.10 12.38 17.21
CA LEU A 93 -5.32 12.79 16.04
C LEU A 93 -3.81 12.70 16.29
N GLY A 94 -3.34 13.13 17.47
CA GLY A 94 -1.93 13.05 17.85
C GLY A 94 -1.40 11.63 18.00
N PHE A 95 -2.25 10.67 18.37
CA PHE A 95 -1.90 9.25 18.38
C PHE A 95 -1.87 8.68 16.96
N PHE A 96 -2.93 8.88 16.18
CA PHE A 96 -3.06 8.26 14.85
C PHE A 96 -2.10 8.83 13.79
N VAL A 97 -1.63 10.07 13.93
CA VAL A 97 -0.66 10.66 13.00
C VAL A 97 0.69 9.92 12.99
N THR A 98 1.08 9.30 14.11
CA THR A 98 2.31 8.51 14.18
C THR A 98 2.04 7.01 14.20
N ALA A 99 0.92 6.57 14.77
CA ALA A 99 0.59 5.15 14.88
C ALA A 99 0.39 4.46 13.51
N ASP A 100 -0.09 5.17 12.49
CA ASP A 100 -0.26 4.60 11.14
C ASP A 100 1.10 4.31 10.44
N SER A 101 2.16 5.00 10.86
CA SER A 101 3.51 4.81 10.30
C SER A 101 4.34 3.73 10.99
N LEU A 102 3.91 3.24 12.17
CA LEU A 102 4.62 2.24 12.98
C LEU A 102 4.20 0.80 12.59
#